data_AF-A0A5J4PBB8-F1
#
_entry.id   AF-A0A5J4PBB8-F1
#
_cell.length_a   1.000
_cell.length_b   1.000
_cell.length_c   1.000
_cell.angle_alpha   90.00
_cell.angle_beta   90.00
_cell.angle_gamma   90.00
#
_symmetry.space_group_name_H-M   'P 1'
#
loop_
_entity.id
_entity.type
_entity.pdbx_description
1 polymer ?
#
loop_
_entity_poly.entity_id
_entity_poly.type
_entity_poly.pdbx_seq_one_letter_code
_entity_poly.pdbx_strand_id
1 'polypeptide(L)' 'DTANTYPKYGMLGYDTGFYFLKGLFTYGSELENNLSNVEFTPIQIGFKFSRTNNEGGFINKQLFFVHFTKEHEIIKMNFD' A
#
# COMPACT_ATOMS: atom_id res chain seq x y z
N ASP A 1 25.41 -0.40 2.54
CA ASP A 1 24.53 -1.11 3.48
C ASP A 1 23.09 -0.69 3.19
N THR A 2 22.29 -1.55 2.55
CA THR A 2 20.86 -1.24 2.37
C THR A 2 20.20 -1.36 3.73
N ALA A 3 19.81 -0.22 4.31
CA ALA A 3 19.14 -0.19 5.62
C ALA A 3 18.03 -1.25 5.65
N ASN A 4 18.13 -2.17 6.62
CA ASN A 4 17.17 -3.26 6.81
C ASN A 4 15.86 -2.68 7.36
N THR A 5 15.10 -2.06 6.47
CA THR A 5 13.90 -1.29 6.75
C THR A 5 12.66 -2.15 6.51
N TYR A 6 11.60 -1.89 7.29
CA TYR A 6 10.29 -2.47 7.04
C TYR A 6 9.25 -1.34 6.88
N PRO A 7 8.55 -1.26 5.73
CA PRO A 7 8.77 -2.07 4.52
C PRO A 7 10.12 -1.76 3.85
N LYS A 8 10.61 -2.70 3.03
CA LYS A 8 11.82 -2.50 2.23
C LYS A 8 11.46 -1.55 1.08
N TYR A 9 12.22 -0.47 0.88
CA TYR A 9 11.83 0.54 -0.11
C TYR A 9 11.66 0.03 -1.54
N GLY A 10 12.45 -0.95 -1.98
CA GLY A 10 12.27 -1.57 -3.29
C GLY A 10 10.94 -2.31 -3.43
N MET A 11 10.53 -3.03 -2.38
CA MET A 11 9.24 -3.73 -2.34
C MET A 11 8.08 -2.73 -2.17
N LEU A 12 8.27 -1.66 -1.38
CA LEU A 12 7.30 -0.56 -1.28
C LEU A 12 7.05 0.09 -2.65
N GLY A 13 8.11 0.37 -3.41
CA GLY A 13 8.00 0.91 -4.76
C GLY A 13 7.29 -0.04 -5.72
N TYR A 14 7.59 -1.34 -5.64
CA TYR A 14 6.90 -2.37 -6.41
C TYR A 14 5.41 -2.43 -6.10
N ASP A 15 5.03 -2.59 -4.82
CA ASP A 15 3.63 -2.69 -4.41
C ASP A 15 2.86 -1.42 -4.81
N THR A 16 3.47 -0.24 -4.64
CA THR A 16 2.85 1.05 -4.99
C THR A 16 2.64 1.18 -6.49
N GLY A 17 3.68 0.91 -7.29
CA GLY A 17 3.60 1.01 -8.75
C GLY A 17 2.63 -0.01 -9.32
N PHE A 18 2.68 -1.25 -8.84
CA PHE A 18 1.79 -2.31 -9.30
C PHE A 18 0.31 -2.01 -9.00
N TYR A 19 0.00 -1.46 -7.82
CA TYR A 19 -1.36 -1.04 -7.47
C TYR A 19 -1.92 -0.07 -8.52
N PHE A 20 -1.20 1.01 -8.84
CA PHE A 20 -1.69 2.02 -9.79
C PHE A 20 -1.71 1.49 -11.22
N LEU A 21 -0.71 0.72 -11.65
CA LEU A 21 -0.70 0.11 -12.98
C LEU A 21 -1.84 -0.87 -13.16
N LYS A 22 -2.13 -1.71 -12.15
CA LYS A 22 -3.26 -2.64 -12.15
C LYS A 22 -4.59 -1.90 -12.18
N GLY A 23 -4.72 -0.84 -11.39
CA GLY A 23 -5.89 0.02 -11.38
C GLY A 23 -6.13 0.69 -12.73
N LEU A 24 -5.09 1.32 -13.32
CA LEU A 24 -5.17 1.96 -14.64
C LEU A 24 -5.51 0.93 -15.74
N PHE A 25 -4.91 -0.25 -15.69
CA PHE A 25 -5.23 -1.33 -16.63
C PHE A 25 -6.70 -1.78 -16.53
N THR A 26 -7.26 -1.81 -15.33
CA THR A 26 -8.61 -2.34 -15.08
C THR A 26 -9.71 -1.29 -15.31
N TYR A 27 -9.47 -0.05 -14.87
CA TYR A 27 -10.48 1.00 -14.81
C TYR A 27 -10.22 2.17 -15.77
N GLY A 28 -9.03 2.27 -16.36
CA GLY A 28 -8.68 3.35 -17.27
C GLY A 28 -8.86 4.73 -16.64
N SER A 29 -9.60 5.60 -17.33
CA SER A 29 -9.94 6.95 -16.86
C SER A 29 -10.80 6.95 -15.59
N GLU A 30 -11.49 5.85 -15.29
CA GLU A 30 -12.36 5.71 -14.11
C GLU A 30 -11.61 5.21 -12.88
N LEU A 31 -10.27 5.10 -12.93
CA LEU A 31 -9.48 4.63 -11.79
C LEU A 31 -9.77 5.41 -10.52
N GLU A 32 -9.84 6.73 -10.58
CA GLU A 32 -10.02 7.56 -9.40
C GLU A 32 -11.33 7.26 -8.66
N ASN A 33 -12.39 6.96 -9.41
CA ASN A 33 -13.71 6.56 -8.89
C ASN A 33 -13.71 5.12 -8.33
N ASN A 34 -12.68 4.33 -8.64
CA ASN A 34 -12.58 2.91 -8.33
C ASN A 34 -11.35 2.54 -7.47
N LEU A 35 -10.66 3.52 -6.87
CA LEU A 35 -9.47 3.26 -6.04
C LEU A 35 -9.74 2.21 -4.96
N SER A 36 -10.87 2.28 -4.26
CA SER A 36 -11.23 1.30 -3.22
C SER A 36 -11.48 -0.11 -3.77
N ASN A 37 -11.72 -0.25 -5.07
CA ASN A 37 -12.07 -1.50 -5.74
C ASN A 37 -10.88 -2.11 -6.49
N VAL A 38 -9.68 -1.53 -6.38
CA VAL A 38 -8.47 -2.09 -6.98
C VAL A 38 -8.07 -3.33 -6.19
N GLU A 39 -8.45 -4.50 -6.70
CA GLU A 39 -8.00 -5.80 -6.21
C GLU A 39 -6.52 -6.00 -6.55
N PHE A 40 -5.69 -6.15 -5.53
CA PHE A 40 -4.27 -6.40 -5.70
C PHE A 40 -3.71 -7.27 -4.56
N THR A 41 -2.77 -8.13 -4.88
CA THR A 41 -2.05 -8.95 -3.90
C THR A 41 -0.66 -8.34 -3.67
N PRO A 42 -0.41 -7.66 -2.54
CA PRO A 42 0.88 -7.04 -2.22
C PRO A 42 1.95 -8.08 -1.88
N ILE A 43 3.22 -7.73 -2.10
CA ILE A 43 4.37 -8.49 -1.58
C ILE A 43 4.61 -8.20 -0.10
N GLN A 44 4.51 -6.93 0.33
CA GLN A 44 4.72 -6.53 1.74
C GLN A 44 3.51 -5.82 2.35
N ILE A 45 2.94 -4.84 1.65
CA ILE A 45 1.97 -3.92 2.24
C ILE A 45 0.73 -3.73 1.36
N GLY A 46 -0.42 -4.09 1.92
CA GLY A 46 -1.71 -3.74 1.35
C GLY A 46 -1.95 -2.23 1.40
N PHE A 47 -2.69 -1.72 0.44
CA PHE A 47 -3.00 -0.30 0.27
C PHE A 47 -4.50 -0.11 0.20
N LYS A 48 -4.98 1.00 0.76
CA LYS A 48 -6.35 1.48 0.61
C LYS A 48 -6.28 2.95 0.24
N PHE A 49 -6.02 3.24 -1.03
CA PHE A 49 -5.89 4.62 -1.47
C PHE A 49 -7.25 5.32 -1.52
N SER A 50 -7.24 6.61 -1.18
CA SER A 50 -8.36 7.51 -1.36
C SER A 50 -7.84 8.84 -1.89
N ARG A 51 -8.66 9.54 -2.67
CA ARG A 51 -8.33 10.91 -3.08
C ARG A 51 -8.52 11.86 -1.90
N THR A 52 -7.56 12.77 -1.70
CA THR A 52 -7.61 13.75 -0.59
C THR A 52 -8.50 14.94 -0.96
N ASN A 53 -8.42 15.40 -2.21
CA ASN A 53 -9.29 16.40 -2.84
C ASN A 53 -9.07 16.39 -4.37
N ASN A 54 -9.81 17.21 -5.12
CA ASN A 54 -9.76 17.28 -6.59
C ASN A 54 -8.42 17.80 -7.16
N GLU A 55 -7.58 18.42 -6.34
CA GLU A 55 -6.30 19.04 -6.76
C GLU A 55 -5.08 18.31 -6.18
N GLY A 56 -5.31 17.37 -5.28
CA GLY A 56 -4.30 16.64 -4.52
C GLY A 56 -4.12 15.23 -5.04
N GLY A 57 -3.09 14.58 -4.48
CA GLY A 57 -2.78 13.19 -4.73
C GLY A 57 -3.66 12.21 -3.93
N PHE A 58 -3.19 10.97 -3.87
CA PHE A 58 -3.84 9.90 -3.13
C PHE A 58 -3.18 9.71 -1.76
N ILE A 59 -4.00 9.45 -0.75
CA ILE A 59 -3.55 9.06 0.59
C ILE A 59 -3.84 7.58 0.81
N ASN A 60 -2.84 6.84 1.29
CA ASN A 60 -3.06 5.47 1.76
C ASN A 60 -3.73 5.50 3.14
N LYS A 61 -4.95 4.98 3.24
CA LYS A 61 -5.71 4.85 4.49
C LYS A 61 -5.66 3.44 5.09
N GLN A 62 -4.77 2.56 4.61
CA GLN A 62 -4.61 1.23 5.20
C GLN A 62 -4.12 1.38 6.66
N LEU A 63 -4.81 0.70 7.57
CA LEU A 63 -4.45 0.59 8.99
C LEU A 63 -3.96 -0.82 9.29
N PHE A 64 -2.89 -0.94 10.07
CA PHE A 64 -2.43 -2.18 10.69
C PHE A 64 -1.61 -1.84 11.93
N PHE A 65 -1.49 -2.80 12.85
CA PHE A 65 -0.68 -2.63 14.04
C PHE A 65 0.70 -3.26 13.85
N VAL A 66 1.68 -2.72 14.55
CA VAL A 66 3.04 -3.25 14.59
C VAL A 66 3.38 -3.59 16.02
N HIS A 67 3.82 -4.82 16.26
CA HIS A 67 4.33 -5.27 17.54
C HIS A 67 5.84 -5.48 17.45
N PHE A 68 6.58 -4.79 18.32
CA PHE A 68 8.01 -4.97 18.50
C PHE A 68 8.25 -5.97 19.62
N THR A 69 8.91 -7.09 19.31
CA THR A 69 9.17 -8.15 20.27
C THR A 69 10.44 -7.90 21.08
N LYS A 70 10.64 -8.67 22.15
CA LYS A 70 11.89 -8.61 22.95
C LYS A 70 13.08 -9.17 22.18
N GLU A 71 12.82 -9.98 21.17
CA GLU A 71 13.78 -10.59 20.26
C GLU A 71 14.18 -9.65 19.11
N HIS A 72 13.76 -8.39 19.15
CA HIS A 72 14.02 -7.35 18.14
C HIS A 72 13.36 -7.65 16.77
N GLU A 73 12.25 -8.36 16.77
CA GLU A 73 11.45 -8.62 15.58
C GLU A 73 10.32 -7.58 15.44
N ILE A 74 9.92 -7.35 14.18
CA ILE A 74 8.79 -6.49 13.83
C ILE A 74 7.68 -7.38 13.28
N ILE A 75 6.59 -7.53 14.04
CA ILE A 75 5.44 -8.32 13.64
C ILE A 75 4.31 -7.38 13.20
N LYS A 76 3.85 -7.53 11.95
CA LYS A 76 2.64 -6.86 11.45
C LYS A 76 1.41 -7.65 11.93
N MET A 77 0.51 -6.98 12.64
CA MET A 77 -0.76 -7.55 13.07
C MET A 77 -1.87 -7.04 12.14
N ASN A 78 -2.60 -7.97 11.52
CA ASN A 78 -3.76 -7.65 10.71
C ASN A 78 -4.97 -7.41 11.62
N PHE A 79 -5.84 -6.48 11.20
CA PHE A 79 -7.14 -6.24 11.82
C PHE A 79 -8.17 -6.93 10.92
N ASP A 80 -8.83 -7.97 11.43
CA ASP A 80 -10.01 -8.55 10.78
C ASP A 80 -11.26 -7.75 11.20
#